data_AF-F2QWQ3-F1
#
_entry.id   AF-F2QWQ3-F1
#
_cell.length_a   1.000
_cell.length_b   1.000
_cell.length_c   1.000
_cell.angle_alpha   90.00
_cell.angle_beta   90.00
_cell.angle_gamma   90.00
#
_symmetry.space_group_name_H-M   'P 1'
#
loop_
_entity.id
_entity.type
_entity.pdbx_description
1 polymer ?
#
loop_
_entity_poly.entity_id
_entity_poly.type
_entity_poly.pdbx_seq_one_letter_code
_entity_poly.pdbx_strand_id
1 'polypeptide(L)'
;MFNLKTILISTLASIAVADQTFGVLLIRSGSPYHYSTLTNRDEKIVAGGGNKKVTLTDEGALKYDGGKWIGLDDDGYAVQTDKPVTGWSTNGGYLYFDQGLIVCTEDYIGYVKKHGECKGDSYGMAWKVLPADDDKDDDKDDDKDDDKDYDDDNDHGDGDYYCSITGTYAIKSKGSKHQYEAIKKVDAHPHVFSVGGDQGNDLIVTFQKDCSLVDQDNRGVYVDPNSGEVGNVDPWGELTPSVKWDIDDGYLIFNGESNFRSCPSGNGYSLSIKDCVGGTDIGLKVWEK
;
A
#
# COMPACT_ATOMS: atom_id res chain seq x y z
N MET A 1 18.23 59.22 -21.66
CA MET A 1 17.44 57.99 -21.91
C MET A 1 18.00 56.90 -21.03
N PHE A 2 17.34 56.63 -19.91
CA PHE A 2 17.63 55.47 -19.06
C PHE A 2 16.71 54.32 -19.49
N ASN A 3 17.25 53.12 -19.66
CA ASN A 3 16.41 51.91 -19.64
C ASN A 3 17.14 50.84 -18.83
N LEU A 4 16.75 50.76 -17.56
CA LEU A 4 17.21 49.81 -16.56
C LEU A 4 16.45 48.49 -16.79
N LYS A 5 17.14 47.42 -17.17
CA LYS A 5 16.55 46.07 -17.23
C LYS A 5 16.51 45.50 -15.82
N THR A 6 15.34 45.50 -15.20
CA THR A 6 15.07 44.80 -13.95
C THR A 6 15.10 43.28 -14.20
N ILE A 7 16.04 42.57 -13.59
CA ILE A 7 16.04 41.11 -13.52
C ILE A 7 15.33 40.74 -12.21
N LEU A 8 14.14 40.16 -12.31
CA LEU A 8 13.44 39.52 -11.19
C LEU A 8 14.11 38.18 -10.91
N ILE A 9 14.81 38.07 -9.78
CA ILE A 9 15.28 36.80 -9.24
C ILE A 9 14.15 36.27 -8.35
N SER A 10 13.38 35.29 -8.83
CA SER A 10 12.42 34.56 -8.01
C SER A 10 13.15 33.50 -7.19
N THR A 11 13.45 33.80 -5.94
CA THR A 11 13.88 32.78 -4.95
C THR A 11 12.69 31.87 -4.66
N LEU A 12 12.77 30.61 -5.10
CA LEU A 12 11.91 29.54 -4.59
C LEU A 12 12.32 29.30 -3.13
N ALA A 13 11.44 29.61 -2.20
CA ALA A 13 11.60 29.17 -0.82
C ALA A 13 11.37 27.66 -0.79
N SER A 14 12.41 26.89 -0.52
CA SER A 14 12.29 25.46 -0.21
C SER A 14 11.45 25.32 1.05
N ILE A 15 10.30 24.67 0.94
CA ILE A 15 9.52 24.27 2.10
C ILE A 15 10.33 23.15 2.75
N ALA A 16 10.98 23.41 3.89
CA ALA A 16 11.66 22.37 4.63
C ALA A 16 10.58 21.42 5.19
N VAL A 17 10.53 20.20 4.68
CA VAL A 17 9.72 19.14 5.29
C VAL A 17 10.44 18.76 6.59
N ALA A 18 9.75 18.78 7.72
CA ALA A 18 10.37 18.41 9.00
C ALA A 18 10.45 16.89 9.14
N ASP A 19 11.54 16.40 9.75
CA ASP A 19 11.70 15.00 10.15
C ASP A 19 10.49 14.53 10.97
N GLN A 20 9.96 13.35 10.65
CA GLN A 20 8.80 12.77 11.32
C GLN A 20 9.21 11.60 12.19
N THR A 21 8.92 11.66 13.50
CA THR A 21 9.19 10.56 14.44
C THR A 21 7.92 9.83 14.82
N PHE A 22 7.95 8.50 14.76
CA PHE A 22 6.79 7.66 14.97
C PHE A 22 7.16 6.22 15.36
N GLY A 23 6.19 5.47 15.90
CA GLY A 23 6.28 4.03 16.04
C GLY A 23 5.81 3.31 14.78
N VAL A 24 6.19 2.03 14.63
CA VAL A 24 5.71 1.18 13.53
C VAL A 24 5.03 -0.07 14.08
N LEU A 25 3.77 -0.28 13.71
CA LEU A 25 2.95 -1.43 14.05
C LEU A 25 2.70 -2.29 12.81
N LEU A 26 3.07 -3.56 12.89
CA LEU A 26 2.88 -4.51 11.80
C LEU A 26 1.46 -5.09 11.85
N ILE A 27 0.70 -4.89 10.79
CA ILE A 27 -0.69 -5.32 10.68
C ILE A 27 -0.80 -6.38 9.58
N ARG A 28 -0.94 -7.64 9.98
CA ARG A 28 -1.37 -8.76 9.14
C ARG A 28 -2.02 -9.85 9.98
N SER A 29 -3.36 -9.88 9.99
CA SER A 29 -4.13 -10.90 10.72
C SER A 29 -3.73 -12.30 10.24
N GLY A 30 -3.54 -13.24 11.19
CA GLY A 30 -3.12 -14.62 10.89
C GLY A 30 -1.60 -14.82 10.74
N SER A 31 -0.79 -13.75 10.75
CA SER A 31 0.66 -13.89 10.90
C SER A 31 1.05 -13.94 12.38
N PRO A 32 2.17 -14.59 12.73
CA PRO A 32 2.71 -14.54 14.08
C PRO A 32 3.21 -13.13 14.48
N TYR A 33 3.27 -12.19 13.53
CA TYR A 33 3.77 -10.83 13.71
C TYR A 33 2.63 -9.78 13.73
N HIS A 34 1.37 -10.20 13.79
CA HIS A 34 0.25 -9.26 13.87
C HIS A 34 0.30 -8.43 15.15
N TYR A 35 0.16 -7.11 15.01
CA TYR A 35 0.32 -6.11 16.08
C TYR A 35 1.68 -6.15 16.78
N SER A 36 2.67 -6.78 16.16
CA SER A 36 4.05 -6.66 16.61
C SER A 36 4.66 -5.34 16.13
N THR A 37 5.74 -4.92 16.77
CA THR A 37 6.55 -3.80 16.28
C THR A 37 7.90 -4.29 15.76
N LEU A 38 8.68 -3.35 15.23
CA LEU A 38 10.03 -3.58 14.76
C LEU A 38 11.03 -3.48 15.91
N THR A 39 11.97 -4.40 15.94
CA THR A 39 13.15 -4.31 16.79
C THR A 39 14.41 -4.61 16.01
N ASN A 40 15.55 -4.36 16.63
CA ASN A 40 16.83 -4.83 16.16
C ASN A 40 17.22 -6.13 16.86
N ARG A 41 17.82 -7.05 16.10
CA ARG A 41 18.48 -8.25 16.61
C ARG A 41 19.68 -8.53 15.72
N ASP A 42 20.87 -8.55 16.32
CA ASP A 42 22.14 -8.81 15.61
C ASP A 42 22.29 -7.92 14.35
N GLU A 43 22.08 -6.61 14.51
CA GLU A 43 22.11 -5.58 13.45
C GLU A 43 21.00 -5.68 12.39
N LYS A 44 20.21 -6.76 12.37
CA LYS A 44 19.04 -6.93 11.49
C LYS A 44 17.77 -6.37 12.12
N ILE A 45 16.88 -5.84 11.28
CA ILE A 45 15.53 -5.44 11.67
C ILE A 45 14.63 -6.68 11.62
N VAL A 46 13.92 -6.92 12.72
CA VAL A 46 13.02 -8.07 12.87
C VAL A 46 11.66 -7.63 13.40
N ALA A 47 10.62 -8.33 12.98
CA ALA A 47 9.28 -8.28 13.49
C ALA A 47 9.18 -9.08 14.81
N GLY A 48 8.51 -8.53 15.81
CA GLY A 48 8.28 -9.24 17.08
C GLY A 48 8.97 -8.66 18.31
N GLY A 49 9.30 -7.36 18.33
CA GLY A 49 9.94 -6.73 19.50
C GLY A 49 9.19 -5.52 20.07
N GLY A 50 9.80 -4.87 21.05
CA GLY A 50 9.21 -3.75 21.81
C GLY A 50 9.18 -2.43 21.03
N ASN A 51 8.25 -1.56 21.40
CA ASN A 51 7.94 -0.30 20.70
C ASN A 51 9.19 0.59 20.54
N LYS A 52 9.76 0.60 19.33
CA LYS A 52 10.86 1.50 18.96
C LYS A 52 10.39 2.58 18.02
N LYS A 53 10.79 3.81 18.35
CA LYS A 53 10.55 5.01 17.54
C LYS A 53 11.57 5.00 16.38
N VAL A 54 11.11 5.40 15.20
CA VAL A 54 11.94 5.67 14.02
C VAL A 54 11.68 7.09 13.55
N THR A 55 12.67 7.71 12.92
CA THR A 55 12.57 9.06 12.37
C THR A 55 12.76 9.01 10.86
N LEU A 56 11.74 9.39 10.10
CA LEU A 56 11.84 9.59 8.67
C LEU A 56 12.31 11.01 8.38
N THR A 57 13.40 11.14 7.62
CA THR A 57 13.90 12.44 7.16
C THR A 57 13.17 12.92 5.91
N ASP A 58 13.28 14.22 5.63
CA ASP A 58 12.83 14.84 4.39
C ASP A 58 13.47 14.25 3.13
N GLU A 59 14.72 13.81 3.23
CA GLU A 59 15.45 13.09 2.18
C GLU A 59 14.96 11.65 1.96
N GLY A 60 13.97 11.18 2.72
CA GLY A 60 13.42 9.83 2.59
C GLY A 60 14.33 8.75 3.16
N ALA A 61 15.14 9.07 4.16
CA ALA A 61 15.94 8.11 4.90
C ALA A 61 15.30 7.81 6.27
N LEU A 62 15.30 6.54 6.68
CA LEU A 62 14.70 6.13 7.94
C LEU A 62 15.79 5.88 8.99
N LYS A 63 15.71 6.61 10.09
CA LYS A 63 16.63 6.52 11.22
C LYS A 63 16.00 5.67 12.33
N TYR A 64 16.77 4.73 12.85
CA TYR A 64 16.39 3.88 13.97
C TYR A 64 16.81 4.51 15.30
N ASP A 65 16.09 4.19 16.37
CA ASP A 65 16.41 4.59 17.76
C ASP A 65 17.86 4.22 18.11
N GLY A 66 18.69 5.23 18.42
CA GLY A 66 20.14 5.06 18.63
C GLY A 66 21.04 5.66 17.55
N GLY A 67 20.48 6.23 16.48
CA GLY A 67 21.21 7.09 15.56
C GLY A 67 21.68 6.46 14.25
N LYS A 68 21.48 5.15 14.07
CA LYS A 68 21.76 4.41 12.84
C LYS A 68 20.61 4.55 11.84
N TRP A 69 20.88 4.31 10.57
CA TRP A 69 19.89 4.31 9.50
C TRP A 69 19.40 2.90 9.22
N ILE A 70 18.25 2.75 8.56
CA ILE A 70 17.75 1.45 8.10
C ILE A 70 17.92 1.38 6.58
N GLY A 71 18.61 0.35 6.13
CA GLY A 71 18.79 0.02 4.72
C GLY A 71 18.66 -1.47 4.47
N LEU A 72 19.04 -1.92 3.28
CA LEU A 72 19.16 -3.33 2.94
C LEU A 72 20.63 -3.74 2.84
N ASP A 73 20.96 -4.94 3.29
CA ASP A 73 22.24 -5.59 2.97
C ASP A 73 22.19 -6.28 1.59
N ASP A 74 23.32 -6.85 1.17
CA ASP A 74 23.46 -7.53 -0.13
C ASP A 74 22.59 -8.80 -0.24
N ASP A 75 22.17 -9.36 0.89
CA ASP A 75 21.26 -10.52 0.99
C ASP A 75 19.79 -10.08 1.18
N GLY A 76 19.53 -8.79 1.04
CA GLY A 76 18.23 -8.14 1.12
C GLY A 76 17.60 -8.10 2.51
N TYR A 77 18.35 -8.35 3.59
CA TYR A 77 17.86 -8.11 4.94
C TYR A 77 17.82 -6.61 5.24
N ALA A 78 16.76 -6.15 5.90
CA ALA A 78 16.78 -4.84 6.50
C ALA A 78 17.76 -4.83 7.68
N VAL A 79 18.71 -3.91 7.66
CA VAL A 79 19.80 -3.81 8.62
C VAL A 79 20.02 -2.37 9.07
N GLN A 80 20.66 -2.20 10.21
CA GLN A 80 21.18 -0.90 10.62
C GLN A 80 22.43 -0.54 9.81
N THR A 81 22.49 0.68 9.29
CA THR A 81 23.60 1.20 8.49
C THR A 81 24.16 2.50 9.08
N ASP A 82 25.44 2.77 8.79
CA ASP A 82 26.12 4.01 9.22
C ASP A 82 25.76 5.22 8.35
N LYS A 83 25.31 4.97 7.13
CA LYS A 83 24.98 5.99 6.15
C LYS A 83 23.48 6.00 5.88
N PRO A 84 22.88 7.17 5.62
CA PRO A 84 21.48 7.25 5.25
C PRO A 84 21.24 6.45 3.97
N VAL A 85 20.15 5.68 3.99
CA VAL A 85 19.63 4.96 2.83
C VAL A 85 18.26 5.54 2.52
N THR A 86 18.15 6.16 1.35
CA THR A 86 16.93 6.78 0.86
C THR A 86 16.00 5.74 0.24
N GLY A 87 14.72 6.09 0.08
CA GLY A 87 13.69 5.20 -0.47
C GLY A 87 12.55 4.93 0.50
N TRP A 88 12.64 5.48 1.72
CA TRP A 88 11.58 5.43 2.71
C TRP A 88 10.59 6.58 2.53
N SER A 89 9.32 6.31 2.79
CA SER A 89 8.26 7.32 2.79
C SER A 89 7.12 6.94 3.73
N THR A 90 6.29 7.92 4.09
CA THR A 90 5.00 7.68 4.75
C THR A 90 3.87 8.17 3.86
N ASN A 91 2.79 7.38 3.77
CA ASN A 91 1.55 7.77 3.09
C ASN A 91 0.35 7.07 3.74
N GLY A 92 -0.76 7.79 3.95
CA GLY A 92 -1.98 7.24 4.57
C GLY A 92 -1.77 6.68 6.00
N GLY A 93 -0.75 7.18 6.71
CA GLY A 93 -0.35 6.66 8.02
C GLY A 93 0.29 5.27 7.97
N TYR A 94 0.94 4.91 6.86
CA TYR A 94 1.75 3.70 6.71
C TYR A 94 3.17 4.07 6.25
N LEU A 95 4.14 3.25 6.62
CA LEU A 95 5.55 3.35 6.24
C LEU A 95 5.81 2.45 5.01
N TYR A 96 6.59 2.96 4.07
CA TYR A 96 6.97 2.26 2.85
C TYR A 96 8.47 2.33 2.61
N PHE A 97 8.95 1.35 1.84
CA PHE A 97 10.28 1.36 1.24
C PHE A 97 10.13 1.03 -0.25
N ASP A 98 10.78 1.78 -1.12
CA ASP A 98 10.66 1.73 -2.58
C ASP A 98 10.90 0.34 -3.18
N GLN A 99 11.80 -0.45 -2.59
CA GLN A 99 12.11 -1.80 -3.03
C GLN A 99 11.12 -2.87 -2.52
N GLY A 100 10.15 -2.47 -1.70
CA GLY A 100 9.16 -3.35 -1.07
C GLY A 100 9.77 -4.22 0.04
N LEU A 101 9.03 -4.38 1.12
CA LEU A 101 9.46 -5.19 2.28
C LEU A 101 8.45 -6.27 2.62
N ILE A 102 8.99 -7.39 3.09
CA ILE A 102 8.25 -8.54 3.58
C ILE A 102 8.90 -9.03 4.89
N VAL A 103 8.15 -9.76 5.70
CA VAL A 103 8.71 -10.45 6.88
C VAL A 103 8.89 -11.93 6.54
N CYS A 104 10.13 -12.41 6.53
CA CYS A 104 10.46 -13.82 6.35
C CYS A 104 10.61 -14.49 7.73
N THR A 105 9.98 -15.64 7.94
CA THR A 105 10.20 -16.45 9.14
C THR A 105 11.39 -17.37 8.92
N GLU A 106 12.51 -17.09 9.59
CA GLU A 106 13.71 -17.92 9.59
C GLU A 106 14.06 -18.26 11.04
N ASP A 107 14.17 -19.55 11.37
CA ASP A 107 14.45 -20.02 12.74
C ASP A 107 13.49 -19.42 13.80
N TYR A 108 12.21 -19.32 13.46
CA TYR A 108 11.14 -18.71 14.28
C TYR A 108 11.30 -17.20 14.54
N ILE A 109 12.16 -16.52 13.78
CA ILE A 109 12.40 -15.08 13.84
C ILE A 109 11.87 -14.43 12.57
N GLY A 110 11.13 -13.33 12.72
CA GLY A 110 10.56 -12.59 11.58
C GLY A 110 11.54 -11.58 11.03
N TYR A 111 12.45 -11.98 10.15
CA TYR A 111 13.38 -11.04 9.53
C TYR A 111 12.67 -10.16 8.51
N VAL A 112 12.91 -8.86 8.58
CA VAL A 112 12.46 -7.94 7.54
C VAL A 112 13.42 -8.07 6.36
N LYS A 113 12.90 -8.37 5.17
CA LYS A 113 13.68 -8.49 3.94
C LYS A 113 13.01 -7.80 2.77
N LYS A 114 13.79 -7.58 1.72
CA LYS A 114 13.28 -7.23 0.40
C LYS A 114 12.30 -8.27 -0.11
N HIS A 115 11.24 -7.80 -0.76
CA HIS A 115 10.24 -8.67 -1.36
C HIS A 115 10.88 -9.64 -2.39
N GLY A 116 10.50 -10.92 -2.32
CA GLY A 116 11.01 -11.98 -3.20
C GLY A 116 12.29 -12.68 -2.72
N GLU A 117 12.86 -12.31 -1.58
CA GLU A 117 14.13 -12.86 -1.09
C GLU A 117 14.00 -13.79 0.14
N CYS A 118 12.78 -14.20 0.49
CA CYS A 118 12.53 -15.18 1.54
C CYS A 118 12.84 -16.59 1.05
N LYS A 119 13.55 -17.38 1.86
CA LYS A 119 13.79 -18.82 1.60
C LYS A 119 12.73 -19.73 2.24
N GLY A 120 11.79 -19.17 2.99
CA GLY A 120 10.74 -19.88 3.73
C GLY A 120 9.45 -19.06 3.82
N ASP A 121 8.66 -19.29 4.88
CA ASP A 121 7.39 -18.60 5.09
C ASP A 121 7.60 -17.09 5.08
N SER A 122 6.70 -16.39 4.38
CA SER A 122 6.80 -14.94 4.22
C SER A 122 5.45 -14.26 4.39
N TYR A 123 5.50 -13.05 4.95
CA TYR A 123 4.34 -12.29 5.34
C TYR A 123 4.50 -10.84 4.89
N GLY A 124 3.77 -10.44 3.85
CA GLY A 124 3.62 -9.02 3.50
C GLY A 124 2.85 -8.29 4.61
N MET A 125 3.49 -7.34 5.28
CA MET A 125 2.89 -6.64 6.42
C MET A 125 2.42 -5.26 5.97
N ALA A 126 1.32 -4.77 6.55
CA ALA A 126 1.06 -3.33 6.55
C ALA A 126 1.85 -2.71 7.71
N TRP A 127 2.59 -1.63 7.46
CA TRP A 127 3.49 -1.01 8.43
C TRP A 127 2.85 0.27 8.94
N LYS A 128 1.90 0.17 9.88
CA LYS A 128 1.14 1.32 10.36
C LYS A 128 2.04 2.24 11.18
N VAL A 129 2.05 3.51 10.80
CA VAL A 129 2.69 4.59 11.55
C VAL A 129 1.80 4.90 12.75
N LEU A 130 2.38 4.84 13.94
CA LEU A 130 1.75 5.26 15.19
C LEU A 130 2.36 6.60 15.61
N PRO A 131 1.56 7.58 16.05
CA PRO A 131 2.09 8.80 16.64
C PRO A 131 3.12 8.44 17.72
N ALA A 132 4.25 9.15 17.73
CA ALA A 132 5.10 9.09 18.91
C ALA A 132 4.35 9.85 20.01
N ASP A 133 3.81 9.14 21.00
CA ASP A 133 3.34 9.81 22.21
C ASP A 133 4.52 10.60 22.77
N ASP A 134 4.30 11.90 22.93
CA ASP A 134 5.09 12.72 23.83
C ASP A 134 4.86 12.10 25.21
N ASP A 135 5.90 11.57 25.83
CA ASP A 135 5.88 11.16 27.23
C ASP A 135 5.67 12.41 28.11
N LYS A 136 4.45 12.94 28.10
CA LYS A 136 3.97 13.89 29.09
C LYS A 136 3.17 13.08 30.10
N ASP A 137 3.90 12.66 31.12
CA ASP A 137 3.35 12.41 32.44
C ASP A 137 2.47 13.60 32.82
N ASP A 138 1.16 13.43 32.78
CA ASP A 138 0.25 14.25 33.57
C ASP A 138 -0.76 13.30 34.21
N ASP A 139 -0.40 12.86 35.42
CA ASP A 139 -1.35 12.54 36.47
C ASP A 139 -2.42 13.65 36.53
N LYS A 140 -3.68 13.28 36.29
CA LYS A 140 -4.81 13.60 37.19
C LYS A 140 -6.11 12.98 36.73
N ASP A 141 -6.70 12.27 37.68
CA ASP A 141 -8.11 11.91 37.77
C ASP A 141 -9.03 13.10 37.44
N ASP A 142 -10.13 12.84 36.73
CA ASP A 142 -11.48 12.78 37.34
C ASP A 142 -12.56 12.68 36.26
N ASP A 143 -13.56 11.86 36.58
CA ASP A 143 -14.80 11.63 35.85
C ASP A 143 -15.49 12.89 35.30
N LYS A 144 -16.10 12.79 34.11
CA LYS A 144 -17.56 12.94 33.92
C LYS A 144 -18.00 12.79 32.46
N ASP A 145 -19.05 11.99 32.32
CA ASP A 145 -20.00 11.99 31.20
C ASP A 145 -20.43 13.41 30.81
N ASP A 146 -20.62 13.64 29.50
CA ASP A 146 -21.86 14.19 28.96
C ASP A 146 -21.84 14.17 27.42
N ASP A 147 -22.88 13.55 26.86
CA ASP A 147 -23.32 13.59 25.46
C ASP A 147 -23.23 15.01 24.84
N LYS A 148 -22.87 15.09 23.53
CA LYS A 148 -23.68 15.72 22.44
C LYS A 148 -23.19 15.29 21.04
N ASP A 149 -24.14 14.74 20.28
CA ASP A 149 -24.51 15.04 18.89
C ASP A 149 -23.39 15.19 17.82
N TYR A 150 -23.22 14.12 17.02
CA TYR A 150 -22.63 14.20 15.69
C TYR A 150 -23.73 14.57 14.68
N ASP A 151 -23.74 15.82 14.26
CA ASP A 151 -24.41 16.23 13.02
C ASP A 151 -23.49 15.87 11.84
N ASP A 152 -24.00 14.96 11.00
CA ASP A 152 -23.43 14.48 9.75
C ASP A 152 -23.88 15.41 8.61
N ASP A 153 -23.03 16.36 8.24
CA ASP A 153 -23.20 17.14 7.01
C ASP A 153 -22.12 16.74 6.00
N ASN A 154 -22.50 15.76 5.17
CA ASN A 154 -21.86 15.45 3.88
C ASN A 154 -22.01 16.63 2.92
N ASP A 155 -20.96 17.43 2.76
CA ASP A 155 -20.82 18.39 1.67
C ASP A 155 -19.63 18.00 0.77
N HIS A 156 -19.92 17.20 -0.26
CA HIS A 156 -18.97 16.88 -1.33
C HIS A 156 -18.95 18.04 -2.34
N GLY A 157 -18.10 19.03 -2.05
CA GLY A 157 -17.81 20.15 -2.96
C GLY A 157 -16.98 19.72 -4.17
N ASP A 158 -17.45 20.12 -5.36
CA ASP A 158 -16.81 20.02 -6.66
C ASP A 158 -15.34 20.54 -6.65
N GLY A 159 -14.39 19.70 -7.06
CA GLY A 159 -13.00 20.10 -7.25
C GLY A 159 -12.10 19.02 -7.86
N ASP A 160 -11.95 19.06 -9.19
CA ASP A 160 -10.80 18.59 -9.99
C ASP A 160 -10.06 17.30 -9.53
N TYR A 161 -10.60 16.13 -9.91
CA TYR A 161 -9.93 14.83 -9.77
C TYR A 161 -8.69 14.72 -10.68
N TYR A 162 -7.50 14.96 -10.12
CA TYR A 162 -6.24 14.44 -10.65
C TYR A 162 -5.93 13.09 -10.01
N CYS A 163 -6.42 11.97 -10.57
CA CYS A 163 -6.05 10.64 -10.07
C CYS A 163 -4.85 10.08 -10.85
N SER A 164 -3.68 10.05 -10.21
CA SER A 164 -2.58 9.16 -10.62
C SER A 164 -2.23 8.27 -9.44
N ILE A 165 -2.42 6.95 -9.58
CA ILE A 165 -2.20 5.98 -8.49
C ILE A 165 -1.49 4.77 -9.09
N THR A 166 -0.62 4.11 -8.31
CA THR A 166 0.36 3.14 -8.80
C THR A 166 0.33 1.86 -7.95
N GLY A 167 -0.61 0.93 -8.18
CA GLY A 167 -0.57 -0.46 -7.61
C GLY A 167 -1.88 -0.96 -6.97
N THR A 168 -2.22 -2.26 -7.17
CA THR A 168 -3.43 -2.92 -6.61
C THR A 168 -3.14 -4.33 -6.06
N TYR A 169 -3.70 -4.66 -4.90
CA TYR A 169 -3.65 -6.03 -4.32
C TYR A 169 -4.97 -6.38 -3.60
N ALA A 170 -5.32 -7.65 -3.47
CA ALA A 170 -6.59 -8.05 -2.86
C ALA A 170 -6.57 -7.93 -1.33
N ILE A 171 -7.54 -7.21 -0.75
CA ILE A 171 -7.87 -7.25 0.68
C ILE A 171 -9.40 -7.36 0.88
N LYS A 172 -9.89 -8.56 1.22
CA LYS A 172 -10.60 -8.88 2.49
C LYS A 172 -11.68 -9.97 2.32
N SER A 173 -11.46 -11.10 2.99
CA SER A 173 -12.42 -11.69 3.93
C SER A 173 -11.63 -12.54 4.93
N LYS A 174 -11.82 -12.26 6.22
CA LYS A 174 -11.11 -12.89 7.34
C LYS A 174 -11.19 -14.42 7.23
N GLY A 175 -10.05 -15.09 7.08
CA GLY A 175 -9.98 -16.57 7.06
C GLY A 175 -10.29 -17.21 5.72
N SER A 176 -10.38 -16.44 4.62
CA SER A 176 -10.44 -17.01 3.27
C SER A 176 -9.03 -17.25 2.71
N LYS A 177 -8.88 -18.26 1.85
CA LYS A 177 -7.62 -18.62 1.19
C LYS A 177 -7.06 -17.55 0.22
N HIS A 178 -7.81 -16.46 0.00
CA HIS A 178 -7.44 -15.38 -0.94
C HIS A 178 -7.06 -14.07 -0.24
N GLN A 179 -6.94 -14.11 1.08
CA GLN A 179 -6.62 -12.93 1.87
C GLN A 179 -5.17 -12.49 1.59
N TYR A 180 -4.98 -11.26 1.10
CA TYR A 180 -3.68 -10.66 0.75
C TYR A 180 -2.95 -11.30 -0.43
N GLU A 181 -3.67 -12.04 -1.28
CA GLU A 181 -3.15 -12.50 -2.56
C GLU A 181 -2.97 -11.31 -3.52
N ALA A 182 -1.87 -11.31 -4.27
CA ALA A 182 -1.66 -10.33 -5.31
C ALA A 182 -2.67 -10.55 -6.44
N ILE A 183 -3.14 -9.46 -7.05
CA ILE A 183 -3.82 -9.58 -8.34
C ILE A 183 -2.74 -9.73 -9.40
N LYS A 184 -2.83 -10.76 -10.24
CA LYS A 184 -1.80 -11.10 -11.23
C LYS A 184 -2.29 -10.83 -12.63
N LYS A 185 -1.42 -10.22 -13.44
CA LYS A 185 -1.52 -10.23 -14.91
C LYS A 185 -0.75 -11.42 -15.45
N VAL A 186 -1.43 -12.27 -16.22
CA VAL A 186 -0.83 -13.46 -16.83
C VAL A 186 -1.07 -13.44 -18.34
N ASP A 187 0.02 -13.52 -19.10
CA ASP A 187 -0.02 -13.39 -20.57
C ASP A 187 -0.86 -14.47 -21.27
N ALA A 188 -1.01 -15.64 -20.64
CA ALA A 188 -1.80 -16.74 -21.18
C ALA A 188 -3.32 -16.49 -21.17
N HIS A 189 -3.79 -15.57 -20.32
CA HIS A 189 -5.21 -15.23 -20.19
C HIS A 189 -5.40 -13.73 -19.90
N PRO A 190 -5.01 -12.84 -20.82
CA PRO A 190 -4.96 -11.40 -20.55
C PRO A 190 -6.34 -10.76 -20.42
N HIS A 191 -7.42 -11.46 -20.80
CA HIS A 191 -8.80 -11.01 -20.66
C HIS A 191 -9.33 -11.13 -19.23
N VAL A 192 -8.57 -11.76 -18.32
CA VAL A 192 -8.96 -11.93 -16.93
C VAL A 192 -7.74 -11.94 -16.01
N PHE A 193 -7.76 -11.09 -14.98
CA PHE A 193 -6.73 -11.08 -13.96
C PHE A 193 -6.93 -12.23 -12.98
N SER A 194 -5.82 -12.77 -12.49
CA SER A 194 -5.85 -13.83 -11.48
C SER A 194 -5.78 -13.28 -10.07
N VAL A 195 -6.43 -13.98 -9.14
CA VAL A 195 -6.29 -13.72 -7.70
C VAL A 195 -5.28 -14.72 -7.13
N GLY A 196 -4.05 -14.26 -6.93
CA GLY A 196 -2.95 -15.04 -6.38
C GLY A 196 -2.24 -15.96 -7.38
N GLY A 197 -1.46 -16.89 -6.83
CA GLY A 197 -0.67 -17.87 -7.58
C GLY A 197 0.71 -17.39 -8.02
N ASP A 198 1.49 -18.31 -8.59
CA ASP A 198 2.92 -18.08 -8.92
C ASP A 198 3.14 -17.66 -10.39
N GLN A 199 2.07 -17.58 -11.18
CA GLN A 199 2.14 -17.23 -12.60
C GLN A 199 1.91 -15.74 -12.82
N GLY A 200 2.62 -15.19 -13.80
CA GLY A 200 2.48 -13.79 -14.21
C GLY A 200 3.12 -12.80 -13.23
N ASN A 201 2.79 -11.53 -13.43
CA ASN A 201 3.32 -10.41 -12.66
C ASN A 201 2.21 -9.77 -11.82
N ASP A 202 2.59 -9.11 -10.73
CA ASP A 202 1.64 -8.31 -9.95
C ASP A 202 1.03 -7.20 -10.82
N LEU A 203 -0.28 -7.06 -10.73
CA LEU A 203 -1.04 -6.05 -11.44
C LEU A 203 -0.81 -4.69 -10.78
N ILE A 204 -0.25 -3.78 -11.57
CA ILE A 204 -0.17 -2.37 -11.24
C ILE A 204 -1.11 -1.65 -12.19
N VAL A 205 -2.04 -0.88 -11.64
CA VAL A 205 -2.95 -0.05 -12.44
C VAL A 205 -2.66 1.42 -12.23
N THR A 206 -3.04 2.21 -13.23
CA THR A 206 -2.95 3.67 -13.23
C THR A 206 -4.25 4.26 -13.75
N PHE A 207 -4.79 5.22 -13.00
CA PHE A 207 -5.96 6.00 -13.39
C PHE A 207 -5.69 6.90 -14.58
N GLN A 208 -6.67 6.98 -15.47
CA GLN A 208 -6.75 7.93 -16.56
C GLN A 208 -7.73 9.06 -16.21
N LYS A 209 -7.69 10.15 -16.98
CA LYS A 209 -8.53 11.34 -16.75
C LYS A 209 -10.03 11.08 -16.83
N ASP A 210 -10.45 10.03 -17.52
CA ASP A 210 -11.84 9.63 -17.68
C ASP A 210 -12.29 8.59 -16.64
N CYS A 211 -11.51 8.41 -15.57
CA CYS A 211 -11.72 7.41 -14.53
C CYS A 211 -11.72 5.97 -15.08
N SER A 212 -11.04 5.74 -16.21
CA SER A 212 -10.61 4.40 -16.61
C SER A 212 -9.27 4.03 -15.97
N LEU A 213 -8.91 2.75 -16.02
CA LEU A 213 -7.61 2.25 -15.59
C LEU A 213 -6.84 1.68 -16.78
N VAL A 214 -5.51 1.84 -16.74
CA VAL A 214 -4.56 1.07 -17.56
C VAL A 214 -3.65 0.27 -16.65
N ASP A 215 -3.10 -0.83 -17.14
CA ASP A 215 -2.09 -1.61 -16.41
C ASP A 215 -0.65 -1.07 -16.59
N GLN A 216 0.33 -1.77 -16.02
CA GLN A 216 1.76 -1.44 -16.14
C GLN A 216 2.30 -1.39 -17.58
N ASP A 217 1.62 -2.00 -18.54
CA ASP A 217 1.99 -2.00 -19.96
C ASP A 217 1.13 -1.01 -20.76
N ASN A 218 0.42 -0.11 -20.07
CA ASN A 218 -0.48 0.89 -20.62
C ASN A 218 -1.65 0.28 -21.42
N ARG A 219 -2.08 -0.93 -21.08
CA ARG A 219 -3.25 -1.58 -21.66
C ARG A 219 -4.48 -1.36 -20.77
N GLY A 220 -5.59 -0.96 -21.39
CA GLY A 220 -6.84 -0.67 -20.69
C GLY A 220 -7.36 -1.83 -19.85
N VAL A 221 -7.90 -1.53 -18.68
CA VAL A 221 -8.63 -2.47 -17.82
C VAL A 221 -10.11 -2.45 -18.20
N TYR A 222 -10.68 -3.63 -18.37
CA TYR A 222 -12.04 -3.86 -18.81
C TYR A 222 -12.76 -4.79 -17.83
N VAL A 223 -14.03 -4.48 -17.60
CA VAL A 223 -14.98 -5.31 -16.86
C VAL A 223 -16.00 -5.85 -17.86
N ASP A 224 -16.02 -7.17 -18.04
CA ASP A 224 -16.98 -7.81 -18.95
C ASP A 224 -18.40 -7.70 -18.36
N PRO A 225 -19.36 -7.07 -19.05
CA PRO A 225 -20.70 -6.86 -18.51
C PRO A 225 -21.53 -8.15 -18.41
N ASN A 226 -21.15 -9.22 -19.12
CA ASN A 226 -21.83 -10.51 -19.09
C ASN A 226 -21.27 -11.38 -17.95
N SER A 227 -19.96 -11.62 -17.92
CA SER A 227 -19.33 -12.50 -16.92
C SER A 227 -19.00 -11.79 -15.61
N GLY A 228 -18.77 -10.48 -15.64
CA GLY A 228 -18.24 -9.70 -14.51
C GLY A 228 -16.73 -9.81 -14.35
N GLU A 229 -16.04 -10.57 -15.20
CA GLU A 229 -14.58 -10.74 -15.10
C GLU A 229 -13.86 -9.42 -15.38
N VAL A 230 -12.79 -9.19 -14.62
CA VAL A 230 -11.93 -8.01 -14.73
C VAL A 230 -10.61 -8.44 -15.35
N GLY A 231 -10.21 -7.79 -16.45
CA GLY A 231 -8.96 -8.07 -17.14
C GLY A 231 -8.57 -6.94 -18.07
N ASN A 232 -7.67 -7.18 -19.02
CA ASN A 232 -7.37 -6.18 -20.03
C ASN A 232 -8.35 -6.23 -21.21
N VAL A 233 -8.58 -5.07 -21.84
CA VAL A 233 -9.20 -4.97 -23.19
C VAL A 233 -8.48 -5.89 -24.17
N ASP A 234 -9.16 -6.43 -25.18
CA ASP A 234 -8.52 -7.28 -26.18
C ASP A 234 -7.41 -6.51 -26.96
N PRO A 235 -6.41 -7.20 -27.51
CA PRO A 235 -5.29 -6.53 -28.20
C PRO A 235 -5.67 -5.98 -29.58
N TRP A 236 -6.87 -6.26 -30.09
CA TRP A 236 -7.34 -5.83 -31.41
C TRP A 236 -8.14 -4.52 -31.35
N GLY A 237 -8.38 -4.00 -30.14
CA GLY A 237 -8.96 -2.67 -29.91
C GLY A 237 -10.47 -2.61 -30.14
N GLU A 238 -11.16 -3.74 -30.09
CA GLU A 238 -12.62 -3.79 -30.20
C GLU A 238 -13.30 -3.42 -28.88
N LEU A 239 -12.63 -3.67 -27.76
CA LEU A 239 -13.07 -3.30 -26.41
C LEU A 239 -12.42 -2.00 -25.94
N THR A 240 -13.23 -1.11 -25.36
CA THR A 240 -12.76 0.09 -24.68
C THR A 240 -12.58 -0.15 -23.18
N PRO A 241 -11.62 0.51 -22.52
CA PRO A 241 -11.45 0.40 -21.07
C PRO A 241 -12.75 0.77 -20.35
N SER A 242 -13.05 0.08 -19.25
CA SER A 242 -14.20 0.41 -18.42
C SER A 242 -13.90 1.69 -17.64
N VAL A 243 -14.87 2.60 -17.62
CA VAL A 243 -14.86 3.84 -16.83
C VAL A 243 -15.64 3.63 -15.52
N LYS A 244 -15.56 4.60 -14.60
CA LYS A 244 -16.16 4.57 -13.24
C LYS A 244 -15.38 3.75 -12.22
N TRP A 245 -14.08 3.58 -12.43
CA TRP A 245 -13.21 3.22 -11.32
C TRP A 245 -13.08 4.42 -10.40
N ASP A 246 -12.94 4.15 -9.10
CA ASP A 246 -12.69 5.16 -8.09
C ASP A 246 -12.01 4.51 -6.88
N ILE A 247 -11.66 5.32 -5.88
CA ILE A 247 -11.14 4.85 -4.61
C ILE A 247 -11.98 5.36 -3.46
N ASP A 248 -12.39 4.43 -2.60
CA ASP A 248 -13.10 4.72 -1.36
C ASP A 248 -12.37 4.04 -0.20
N ASP A 249 -12.05 4.82 0.85
CA ASP A 249 -11.27 4.38 2.02
C ASP A 249 -9.99 3.58 1.68
N GLY A 250 -9.31 3.97 0.59
CA GLY A 250 -8.10 3.29 0.11
C GLY A 250 -8.34 1.95 -0.60
N TYR A 251 -9.59 1.60 -0.91
CA TYR A 251 -9.95 0.46 -1.75
C TYR A 251 -10.33 0.91 -3.14
N LEU A 252 -9.87 0.18 -4.15
CA LEU A 252 -10.40 0.32 -5.49
C LEU A 252 -11.87 -0.10 -5.48
N ILE A 253 -12.72 0.73 -6.05
CA ILE A 253 -14.13 0.47 -6.27
C ILE A 253 -14.48 0.62 -7.73
N PHE A 254 -15.53 -0.06 -8.17
CA PHE A 254 -16.06 0.06 -9.52
C PHE A 254 -17.54 0.40 -9.47
N ASN A 255 -17.93 1.51 -10.12
CA ASN A 255 -19.30 2.00 -10.15
C ASN A 255 -19.92 2.16 -8.73
N GLY A 256 -19.12 2.66 -7.79
CA GLY A 256 -19.55 2.87 -6.40
C GLY A 256 -19.50 1.64 -5.50
N GLU A 257 -19.07 0.47 -6.01
CA GLU A 257 -19.09 -0.78 -5.26
C GLU A 257 -17.69 -1.38 -5.07
N SER A 258 -17.45 -1.96 -3.89
CA SER A 258 -16.22 -2.69 -3.52
C SER A 258 -16.38 -4.23 -3.58
N ASN A 259 -17.44 -4.71 -4.24
CA ASN A 259 -17.88 -6.11 -4.25
C ASN A 259 -17.09 -7.00 -5.23
N PHE A 260 -15.76 -7.05 -5.11
CA PHE A 260 -14.95 -7.96 -5.93
C PHE A 260 -15.02 -9.39 -5.40
N ARG A 261 -14.81 -10.35 -6.29
CA ARG A 261 -14.81 -11.78 -6.00
C ARG A 261 -13.61 -12.47 -6.64
N SER A 262 -13.06 -13.42 -5.89
CA SER A 262 -12.14 -14.45 -6.36
C SER A 262 -12.96 -15.67 -6.77
N CYS A 263 -13.06 -15.91 -8.08
CA CYS A 263 -13.88 -16.97 -8.67
C CYS A 263 -13.02 -18.16 -9.10
N PRO A 264 -13.31 -19.41 -8.66
CA PRO A 264 -12.60 -20.58 -9.15
C PRO A 264 -12.64 -20.66 -10.68
N SER A 265 -11.47 -20.73 -11.32
CA SER A 265 -11.34 -20.83 -12.77
C SER A 265 -10.14 -21.70 -13.15
N GLY A 266 -10.40 -22.84 -13.79
CA GLY A 266 -9.37 -23.84 -14.10
C GLY A 266 -8.63 -24.31 -12.85
N ASN A 267 -7.31 -24.11 -12.83
CA ASN A 267 -6.44 -24.46 -11.69
C ASN A 267 -6.22 -23.30 -10.70
N GLY A 268 -6.86 -22.16 -10.92
CA GLY A 268 -6.66 -20.94 -10.13
C GLY A 268 -7.96 -20.18 -9.89
N TYR A 269 -7.84 -18.85 -9.78
CA TYR A 269 -8.96 -17.97 -9.48
C TYR A 269 -8.92 -16.72 -10.34
N SER A 270 -10.05 -16.32 -10.89
CA SER A 270 -10.24 -15.07 -11.63
C SER A 270 -10.80 -13.96 -10.73
N LEU A 271 -10.41 -12.72 -11.02
CA LEU A 271 -11.02 -11.53 -10.44
C LEU A 271 -12.33 -11.20 -11.17
N SER A 272 -13.40 -11.02 -10.40
CA SER A 272 -14.74 -10.70 -10.92
C SER A 272 -15.45 -9.66 -10.05
N ILE A 273 -16.39 -8.91 -10.63
CA ILE A 273 -17.36 -8.07 -9.90
C ILE A 273 -18.74 -8.75 -9.74
N LYS A 274 -18.88 -9.99 -10.22
CA LYS A 274 -20.12 -10.78 -10.14
C LYS A 274 -19.93 -12.06 -9.35
N ASP A 275 -21.03 -12.54 -8.81
CA ASP A 275 -21.14 -13.81 -8.10
C ASP A 275 -20.79 -15.02 -8.98
N CYS A 276 -20.15 -16.00 -8.37
CA CYS A 276 -19.77 -17.26 -8.99
C CYS A 276 -19.83 -18.40 -7.98
N VAL A 277 -20.07 -19.62 -8.47
CA VAL A 277 -20.18 -20.81 -7.61
C VAL A 277 -18.82 -21.11 -6.98
N GLY A 278 -18.76 -21.10 -5.64
CA GLY A 278 -17.51 -21.28 -4.90
C GLY A 278 -16.62 -20.04 -4.86
N GLY A 279 -17.15 -18.89 -5.29
CA GLY A 279 -16.50 -17.59 -5.19
C GLY A 279 -16.26 -17.14 -3.76
N THR A 280 -15.23 -16.34 -3.57
CA THR A 280 -14.89 -15.71 -2.29
C THR A 280 -14.87 -14.20 -2.45
N ASP A 281 -15.54 -13.48 -1.56
CA ASP A 281 -15.50 -12.02 -1.55
C ASP A 281 -14.11 -11.51 -1.18
N ILE A 282 -13.66 -10.51 -1.93
CA ILE A 282 -12.40 -9.81 -1.75
C ILE A 282 -12.64 -8.31 -1.96
N GLY A 283 -12.01 -7.45 -1.18
CA GLY A 283 -11.79 -6.07 -1.61
C GLY A 283 -10.48 -5.96 -2.37
N LEU A 284 -10.22 -4.82 -3.02
CA LEU A 284 -8.96 -4.52 -3.68
C LEU A 284 -8.39 -3.26 -3.03
N LYS A 285 -7.25 -3.35 -2.33
CA LYS A 285 -6.62 -2.18 -1.72
C LYS A 285 -5.62 -1.57 -2.72
N VAL A 286 -5.60 -0.24 -2.76
CA VAL A 286 -4.68 0.55 -3.59
C VAL A 286 -3.64 1.25 -2.72
N TRP A 287 -2.54 1.70 -3.33
CA TRP A 287 -1.61 2.65 -2.73
C TRP A 287 -1.19 3.73 -3.74
N GLU A 288 -0.98 4.95 -3.27
CA GLU A 288 -0.43 6.04 -4.05
C GLU A 288 1.11 6.09 -3.89
N LYS A 289 1.81 6.51 -4.94
CA LYS A 289 3.26 6.74 -4.91
C LYS A 289 3.57 8.10 -4.30
#